data_AF-A0A2T8KS37-F1
#
_entry.id   AF-A0A2T8KS37-F1
#
_cell.length_a   1.000
_cell.length_b   1.000
_cell.length_c   1.000
_cell.angle_alpha   90.00
_cell.angle_beta   90.00
_cell.angle_gamma   90.00
#
_symmetry.space_group_name_H-M   'P 1'
#
loop_
_entity.id
_entity.type
_entity.pdbx_description
1 polymer ?
#
loop_
_entity_poly.entity_id
_entity_poly.type
_entity_poly.pdbx_seq_one_letter_code
_entity_poly.pdbx_strand_id
1 'polypeptide(L)'
;MLTSSGMGSDMIYGAVLCRGDTTPGTDCAYRLKEVLDAARNKSANSSCSSQKDITLFDDGYLVQLRFSDQDFISNFSNSQECIVRANLNRPPLGHVSEQFGSLVSKLMAELTEGATKKTGRYETGQGWLTEKGQTVYGLVQCTEDMPPDTCRSCLNSAITKREQMVKSGQMGGAILGVHCSFWYQTEVQFFAGAPVLSLNMPTPSKFWIWVTIGSFSVVVSISWLLVNIWIKTERKRERARFELQLLSMAIQNVINLWRIEEGNSGFSLYDFSQIKEATGNFSSENKLGKGGFGPVYKGLLPGGLEVAVKRLAACSVQGLLEFKNEIQLIAKLQHKNLVKLLGCCIQGDQEKMLVYEYMQNKSLDIFIFDINKGGQLNWSMRLHIIDGVAQGLLYLHKHSRFCVVHRDLKASNILLDSDMTPKISDFGIARIFSSNMTESNTTRIVGTHGYISPEYAFDGVCSIKSDVFSFGVLVLEIISGKRTTGFYPYDGKLYNLISYAWKLWKVGEWCQLVCCRIGENHEAIERCIQVALLCVQESAEDRPAMDLVVSMLNSANVSLPKPKQPAYFFVRSSESEASSCNINISITLAR
;
A
#
# COMPACT_ATOMS: atom_id res chain seq x y z
N MET A 1 -40.75 41.77 -43.25
CA MET A 1 -40.69 42.85 -44.26
C MET A 1 -41.33 42.34 -45.54
N LEU A 2 -42.23 43.12 -46.14
CA LEU A 2 -42.94 42.77 -47.37
C LEU A 2 -42.65 43.84 -48.42
N THR A 3 -42.34 43.44 -49.64
CA THR A 3 -42.00 44.37 -50.72
C THR A 3 -42.47 43.82 -52.05
N SER A 4 -42.69 44.71 -53.01
CA SER A 4 -42.97 44.34 -54.39
C SER A 4 -42.24 45.33 -55.31
N SER A 5 -41.72 44.84 -56.44
CA SER A 5 -40.94 45.64 -57.38
C SER A 5 -41.14 45.15 -58.81
N GLY A 6 -41.21 46.06 -59.79
CA GLY A 6 -41.44 45.76 -61.20
C GLY A 6 -42.71 46.38 -61.77
N MET A 7 -42.99 46.12 -63.06
CA MET A 7 -44.24 46.49 -63.75
C MET A 7 -44.67 45.37 -64.70
N GLY A 8 -45.97 45.09 -64.79
CA GLY A 8 -46.51 44.09 -65.72
C GLY A 8 -46.01 42.67 -65.43
N SER A 9 -45.47 41.98 -66.45
CA SER A 9 -44.95 40.60 -66.37
C SER A 9 -43.64 40.44 -65.60
N ASP A 10 -43.02 41.54 -65.18
CA ASP A 10 -41.76 41.58 -64.41
C ASP A 10 -41.98 41.92 -62.93
N MET A 11 -43.24 41.89 -62.47
CA MET A 11 -43.58 42.11 -61.06
C MET A 11 -43.06 40.95 -60.20
N ILE A 12 -42.31 41.27 -59.14
CA ILE A 12 -41.82 40.31 -58.15
C ILE A 12 -42.25 40.76 -56.76
N TYR A 13 -42.78 39.82 -55.99
CA TYR A 13 -43.18 39.96 -54.60
C TYR A 13 -42.11 39.32 -53.72
N GLY A 14 -41.72 40.00 -52.64
CA GLY A 14 -40.68 39.57 -51.72
C GLY A 14 -41.15 39.63 -50.27
N ALA A 15 -40.85 38.59 -49.49
CA ALA A 15 -41.16 38.55 -48.06
C ALA A 15 -39.99 38.02 -47.24
N VAL A 16 -39.72 38.67 -46.11
CA VAL A 16 -38.76 38.23 -45.09
C VAL A 16 -39.45 38.04 -43.76
N LEU A 17 -39.27 36.87 -43.16
CA LEU A 17 -39.66 36.55 -41.80
C LEU A 17 -38.41 36.26 -40.96
N CYS A 18 -38.15 37.11 -39.96
CA CYS A 18 -37.13 36.92 -38.93
C CYS A 18 -37.77 36.24 -37.72
N ARG A 19 -37.11 35.27 -37.09
CA ARG A 19 -37.65 34.60 -35.89
C ARG A 19 -37.77 35.56 -34.71
N GLY A 20 -38.90 35.53 -34.01
CA GLY A 20 -39.27 36.52 -32.98
C GLY A 20 -38.39 36.56 -31.73
N ASP A 21 -37.55 35.56 -31.48
CA ASP A 21 -36.54 35.54 -30.40
C ASP A 21 -35.15 36.06 -30.82
N THR A 22 -34.96 36.45 -32.07
CA THR A 22 -33.73 37.11 -32.49
C THR A 22 -33.73 38.58 -32.04
N THR A 23 -32.56 39.14 -31.75
CA THR A 23 -32.50 40.57 -31.38
C THR A 23 -32.95 41.42 -32.57
N PRO A 24 -33.94 42.33 -32.40
CA PRO A 24 -34.44 43.14 -33.50
C PRO A 24 -33.32 43.97 -34.14
N GLY A 25 -33.26 43.95 -35.47
CA GLY A 25 -32.35 44.80 -36.25
C GLY A 25 -31.04 44.13 -36.65
N THR A 26 -30.07 44.01 -35.74
CA THR A 26 -28.68 43.64 -36.11
C THR A 26 -28.51 42.18 -36.48
N ASP A 27 -29.10 41.25 -35.73
CA ASP A 27 -28.97 39.81 -35.99
C ASP A 27 -29.73 39.38 -37.25
N CYS A 28 -30.97 39.85 -37.43
CA CYS A 28 -31.73 39.48 -38.62
C CYS A 28 -31.14 40.08 -39.90
N ALA A 29 -30.73 41.35 -39.89
CA ALA A 29 -30.13 41.98 -41.07
C ALA A 29 -28.80 41.31 -41.47
N TYR A 30 -27.99 40.93 -40.48
CA TYR A 30 -26.75 40.19 -40.72
C TYR A 30 -27.02 38.81 -41.36
N ARG A 31 -27.96 38.03 -40.81
CA ARG A 31 -28.32 36.71 -41.35
C ARG A 31 -29.01 36.79 -42.71
N LEU A 32 -29.86 37.78 -42.92
CA LEU A 32 -30.48 38.02 -44.23
C LEU A 32 -29.40 38.28 -45.30
N LYS A 33 -28.35 39.03 -44.96
CA LYS A 33 -27.21 39.25 -45.85
C LYS A 33 -26.47 37.94 -46.15
N GLU A 34 -26.24 37.10 -45.15
CA GLU A 34 -25.61 35.78 -45.37
C GLU A 34 -26.44 34.90 -46.31
N VAL A 35 -27.77 34.83 -46.14
CA VAL A 35 -28.67 34.07 -47.02
C VAL A 35 -28.61 34.59 -48.45
N LEU A 36 -28.65 35.91 -48.63
CA LEU A 36 -28.57 36.55 -49.95
C LEU A 36 -27.21 36.34 -50.62
N ASP A 37 -26.11 36.48 -49.88
CA ASP A 37 -24.75 36.24 -50.37
C ASP A 37 -24.56 34.76 -50.73
N ALA A 38 -25.08 33.83 -49.93
CA ALA A 38 -25.07 32.40 -50.21
C ALA A 38 -25.88 32.04 -51.45
N ALA A 39 -27.07 32.64 -51.63
CA ALA A 39 -27.88 32.45 -52.83
C ALA A 39 -27.18 33.00 -54.08
N ARG A 40 -26.55 34.19 -54.00
CA ARG A 40 -25.76 34.78 -55.08
C ARG A 40 -24.57 33.91 -55.46
N ASN A 41 -23.89 33.32 -54.48
CA ASN A 41 -22.70 32.49 -54.73
C ASN A 41 -23.03 31.06 -55.19
N LYS A 42 -24.15 30.46 -54.72
CA LYS A 42 -24.66 29.15 -55.22
C LYS A 42 -25.17 29.22 -56.65
N SER A 43 -25.68 30.38 -57.08
CA SER A 43 -26.11 30.65 -58.46
C SER A 43 -24.97 30.53 -59.48
N ALA A 44 -23.69 30.61 -59.07
CA ALA A 44 -22.57 30.49 -60.00
C ALA A 44 -22.33 29.05 -60.51
N ASN A 45 -22.96 28.03 -59.90
CA ASN A 45 -22.78 26.62 -60.26
C ASN A 45 -24.04 25.72 -60.14
N SER A 46 -25.25 26.29 -60.10
CA SER A 46 -26.49 25.48 -60.06
C SER A 46 -27.67 26.12 -60.81
N SER A 47 -28.58 25.25 -61.26
CA SER A 47 -29.73 25.41 -62.17
C SER A 47 -30.85 26.41 -61.74
N CYS A 48 -30.51 27.57 -61.19
CA CYS A 48 -31.48 28.57 -60.73
C CYS A 48 -31.68 29.76 -61.69
N SER A 49 -31.11 29.75 -62.91
CA SER A 49 -31.08 30.94 -63.78
C SER A 49 -32.44 31.34 -64.39
N SER A 50 -33.55 30.70 -64.03
CA SER A 50 -34.88 31.00 -64.59
C SER A 50 -36.06 30.71 -63.66
N GLN A 51 -35.85 30.51 -62.35
CA GLN A 51 -36.96 30.32 -61.39
C GLN A 51 -37.44 31.66 -60.85
N LYS A 52 -38.72 31.97 -61.05
CA LYS A 52 -39.36 33.20 -60.56
C LYS A 52 -40.05 33.05 -59.19
N ASP A 53 -40.07 31.84 -58.62
CA ASP A 53 -40.61 31.53 -57.28
C ASP A 53 -39.59 30.71 -56.47
N ILE A 54 -39.03 31.30 -55.42
CA ILE A 54 -37.91 30.75 -54.64
C ILE A 54 -38.10 31.09 -53.16
N THR A 55 -37.93 30.10 -52.28
CA THR A 55 -37.84 30.29 -50.83
C THR A 55 -36.46 29.85 -50.32
N LEU A 56 -35.84 30.67 -49.49
CA LEU A 56 -34.50 30.53 -48.93
C LEU A 56 -34.54 30.61 -47.40
N PHE A 57 -33.64 29.86 -46.76
CA PHE A 57 -33.49 29.78 -45.31
C PHE A 57 -32.02 29.95 -44.94
N ASP A 58 -31.73 30.53 -43.77
CA ASP A 58 -30.40 30.44 -43.17
C ASP A 58 -30.19 29.06 -42.52
N ASP A 59 -28.94 28.69 -42.24
CA ASP A 59 -28.57 27.37 -41.69
C ASP A 59 -29.19 27.09 -40.30
N GLY A 60 -29.64 28.13 -39.60
CA GLY A 60 -30.32 28.04 -38.30
C GLY A 60 -31.85 28.15 -38.35
N TYR A 61 -32.43 28.34 -39.54
CA TYR A 61 -33.87 28.63 -39.77
C TYR A 61 -34.40 29.82 -38.93
N LEU A 62 -33.55 30.81 -38.69
CA LEU A 62 -33.83 32.07 -38.02
C LEU A 62 -34.34 33.14 -38.98
N VAL A 63 -33.99 33.05 -40.27
CA VAL A 63 -34.45 33.98 -41.31
C VAL A 63 -34.96 33.21 -42.51
N GLN A 64 -36.16 33.57 -42.95
CA GLN A 64 -36.82 33.01 -44.13
C GLN A 64 -37.04 34.13 -45.14
N LEU A 65 -36.66 33.89 -46.38
CA LEU A 65 -36.78 34.84 -47.48
C LEU A 65 -37.46 34.17 -48.67
N ARG A 66 -38.50 34.79 -49.23
CA ARG A 66 -39.14 34.30 -50.45
C ARG A 66 -39.31 35.40 -51.47
N PHE A 67 -39.12 35.04 -52.73
CA PHE A 67 -39.47 35.84 -53.90
C PHE A 67 -40.39 35.04 -54.80
N SER A 68 -41.40 35.69 -55.39
CA SER A 68 -42.33 35.08 -56.33
C SER A 68 -42.81 36.09 -57.37
N ASP A 69 -43.07 35.67 -58.60
CA ASP A 69 -43.82 36.45 -59.59
C ASP A 69 -45.34 36.39 -59.40
N GLN A 70 -45.81 35.57 -58.45
CA GLN A 70 -47.20 35.55 -58.00
C GLN A 70 -47.39 36.40 -56.74
N ASP A 71 -48.51 37.11 -56.66
CA ASP A 71 -48.86 37.86 -55.46
C ASP A 71 -49.26 36.91 -54.31
N PHE A 72 -48.29 36.57 -53.47
CA PHE A 72 -48.50 35.82 -52.24
C PHE A 72 -48.62 36.71 -51.00
N ILE A 73 -48.41 38.01 -51.15
CA ILE A 73 -48.43 38.98 -50.05
C ILE A 73 -49.88 39.33 -49.71
N SER A 74 -50.73 39.62 -50.70
CA SER A 74 -52.11 40.05 -50.48
C SER A 74 -53.04 38.96 -49.94
N ASN A 75 -52.73 37.69 -50.18
CA ASN A 75 -53.57 36.55 -49.78
C ASN A 75 -53.03 35.76 -48.58
N PHE A 76 -51.93 36.20 -47.95
CA PHE A 76 -51.28 35.50 -46.84
C PHE A 76 -51.05 33.99 -47.11
N SER A 77 -50.81 33.63 -48.38
CA SER A 77 -50.69 32.22 -48.78
C SER A 77 -49.34 31.67 -48.35
N ASN A 78 -49.39 30.60 -47.55
CA ASN A 78 -48.19 29.88 -47.11
C ASN A 78 -47.76 28.77 -48.09
N SER A 79 -48.37 28.65 -49.28
CA SER A 79 -48.06 27.58 -50.27
C SER A 79 -46.56 27.54 -50.62
N GLN A 80 -45.92 26.36 -50.55
CA GLN A 80 -44.45 26.11 -50.46
C GLN A 80 -43.84 26.17 -49.05
N GLU A 81 -44.50 25.56 -48.07
CA GLU A 81 -43.94 25.37 -46.73
C GLU A 81 -42.73 24.42 -46.77
N CYS A 82 -41.63 24.78 -46.09
CA CYS A 82 -40.54 23.85 -45.85
C CYS A 82 -40.86 22.99 -44.63
N ILE A 83 -40.92 21.68 -44.83
CA ILE A 83 -41.09 20.72 -43.76
C ILE A 83 -39.71 20.29 -43.27
N VAL A 84 -39.33 20.77 -42.08
CA VAL A 84 -38.07 20.39 -41.44
C VAL A 84 -38.34 19.27 -40.44
N ARG A 85 -37.57 18.19 -40.59
CA ARG A 85 -37.62 17.03 -39.70
C ARG A 85 -36.41 17.08 -38.76
N ALA A 86 -36.56 17.78 -37.62
CA ALA A 86 -35.50 17.99 -36.65
C ALA A 86 -35.58 16.98 -35.49
N ASN A 87 -34.44 16.64 -34.90
CA ASN A 87 -34.31 15.72 -33.75
C ASN A 87 -34.92 14.31 -34.00
N LEU A 88 -34.22 13.50 -34.82
CA LEU A 88 -34.59 12.15 -35.28
C LEU A 88 -34.57 11.08 -34.16
N ASN A 89 -34.83 11.45 -32.91
CA ASN A 89 -34.95 10.50 -31.82
C ASN A 89 -36.08 9.49 -32.13
N ARG A 90 -35.90 8.22 -31.69
CA ARG A 90 -36.82 7.13 -32.04
C ARG A 90 -38.28 7.48 -31.69
N PRO A 91 -39.25 7.17 -32.56
CA PRO A 91 -40.66 7.39 -32.29
C PRO A 91 -41.06 6.80 -30.92
N PRO A 92 -41.89 7.48 -30.13
CA PRO A 92 -42.59 6.83 -29.03
C PRO A 92 -43.50 5.73 -29.61
N LEU A 93 -43.59 4.58 -28.96
CA LEU A 93 -44.46 3.47 -29.38
C LEU A 93 -45.73 3.43 -28.53
N GLY A 94 -46.84 2.97 -29.12
CA GLY A 94 -48.11 2.77 -28.44
C GLY A 94 -48.70 4.08 -27.86
N HIS A 95 -49.27 3.99 -26.66
CA HIS A 95 -49.98 5.10 -26.01
C HIS A 95 -49.12 6.36 -25.78
N VAL A 96 -47.80 6.22 -25.66
CA VAL A 96 -46.87 7.36 -25.51
C VAL A 96 -46.85 8.23 -26.78
N SER A 97 -47.07 7.66 -27.96
CA SER A 97 -47.16 8.42 -29.21
C SER A 97 -48.38 9.32 -29.25
N GLU A 98 -49.51 8.82 -28.74
CA GLU A 98 -50.77 9.58 -28.66
C GLU A 98 -50.65 10.70 -27.63
N GLN A 99 -50.06 10.42 -26.47
CA GLN A 99 -49.80 11.42 -25.43
C GLN A 99 -48.83 12.50 -25.91
N PHE A 100 -47.76 12.13 -26.62
CA PHE A 100 -46.85 13.10 -27.24
C PHE A 100 -47.56 13.95 -28.29
N GLY A 101 -48.34 13.30 -29.18
CA GLY A 101 -49.14 13.97 -30.19
C GLY A 101 -50.11 14.99 -29.58
N SER A 102 -50.80 14.61 -28.51
CA SER A 102 -51.73 15.44 -27.73
C SER A 102 -51.02 16.59 -27.01
N LEU A 103 -49.87 16.33 -26.36
CA LEU A 103 -49.08 17.35 -25.67
C LEU A 103 -48.59 18.43 -26.65
N VAL A 104 -48.06 18.04 -27.82
CA VAL A 104 -47.60 18.99 -28.84
C VAL A 104 -48.77 19.78 -29.44
N SER A 105 -49.91 19.14 -29.77
CA SER A 105 -51.10 19.85 -30.27
C SER A 105 -51.59 20.87 -29.25
N LYS A 106 -51.67 20.47 -27.98
CA LYS A 106 -52.12 21.36 -26.90
C LYS A 106 -51.13 22.52 -26.68
N LEU A 107 -49.83 22.23 -26.63
CA LEU A 107 -48.79 23.24 -26.52
C LEU A 107 -48.90 24.25 -27.67
N MET A 108 -48.99 23.79 -28.91
CA MET A 108 -49.05 24.66 -30.09
C MET A 108 -50.34 25.49 -30.17
N ALA A 109 -51.47 24.94 -29.75
CA ALA A 109 -52.73 25.69 -29.69
C ALA A 109 -52.65 26.84 -28.67
N GLU A 110 -52.13 26.58 -27.47
CA GLU A 110 -51.94 27.63 -26.45
C GLU A 110 -50.93 28.69 -26.89
N LEU A 111 -49.84 28.28 -27.55
CA LEU A 111 -48.88 29.22 -28.15
C LEU A 111 -49.53 30.07 -29.25
N THR A 112 -50.40 29.49 -30.07
CA THR A 112 -51.15 30.21 -31.12
C THR A 112 -52.06 31.28 -30.50
N GLU A 113 -52.75 30.97 -29.41
CA GLU A 113 -53.55 31.94 -28.66
C GLU A 113 -52.69 33.04 -28.01
N GLY A 114 -51.47 32.72 -27.56
CA GLY A 114 -50.52 33.71 -27.06
C GLY A 114 -50.02 34.65 -28.17
N ALA A 115 -49.60 34.09 -29.30
CA ALA A 115 -49.07 34.83 -30.44
C ALA A 115 -50.10 35.78 -31.06
N THR A 116 -51.37 35.38 -31.16
CA THR A 116 -52.46 36.22 -31.71
C THR A 116 -52.83 37.40 -30.81
N LYS A 117 -52.42 37.40 -29.54
CA LYS A 117 -52.63 38.53 -28.61
C LYS A 117 -51.45 39.51 -28.59
N LYS A 118 -50.28 39.09 -29.08
CA LYS A 118 -49.06 39.91 -29.10
C LYS A 118 -48.93 40.67 -30.42
N THR A 119 -48.37 41.87 -30.34
CA THR A 119 -48.07 42.70 -31.52
C THR A 119 -47.00 42.06 -32.41
N GLY A 120 -45.98 41.43 -31.83
CA GLY A 120 -44.93 40.71 -32.56
C GLY A 120 -45.33 39.32 -33.10
N ARG A 121 -46.61 38.93 -32.96
CA ARG A 121 -47.19 37.69 -33.54
C ARG A 121 -46.39 36.41 -33.29
N TYR A 122 -45.81 36.27 -32.10
CA TYR A 122 -44.86 35.22 -31.75
C TYR A 122 -45.03 34.76 -30.30
N GLU A 123 -44.85 33.46 -30.05
CA GLU A 123 -44.87 32.89 -28.68
C GLU A 123 -43.98 31.65 -28.52
N THR A 124 -43.45 31.44 -27.31
CA THR A 124 -42.66 30.25 -26.93
C THR A 124 -43.19 29.55 -25.71
N GLY A 125 -42.95 28.24 -25.63
CA GLY A 125 -43.32 27.48 -24.46
C GLY A 125 -42.65 26.13 -24.36
N GLN A 126 -42.96 25.46 -23.27
CA GLN A 126 -42.50 24.12 -22.96
C GLN A 126 -43.62 23.25 -22.39
N GLY A 127 -43.53 21.94 -22.61
CA GLY A 127 -44.43 20.95 -22.03
C GLY A 127 -43.67 19.72 -21.55
N TRP A 128 -44.05 19.15 -20.42
CA TRP A 128 -43.42 17.95 -19.88
C TRP A 128 -44.15 16.68 -20.34
N LEU A 129 -43.40 15.75 -20.94
CA LEU A 129 -43.85 14.41 -21.28
C LEU A 129 -43.49 13.45 -20.13
N THR A 130 -44.45 13.22 -19.24
CA THR A 130 -44.28 12.44 -18.00
C THR A 130 -43.68 11.05 -18.22
N GLU A 131 -44.20 10.29 -19.19
CA GLU A 131 -43.77 8.89 -19.46
C GLU A 131 -42.31 8.75 -19.90
N LYS A 132 -41.74 9.80 -20.50
CA LYS A 132 -40.34 9.81 -20.96
C LYS A 132 -39.43 10.62 -20.05
N GLY A 133 -39.99 11.40 -19.13
CA GLY A 133 -39.23 12.37 -18.35
C GLY A 133 -38.54 13.41 -19.23
N GLN A 134 -39.22 13.89 -20.28
CA GLN A 134 -38.64 14.77 -21.29
C GLN A 134 -39.45 16.05 -21.48
N THR A 135 -38.74 17.17 -21.69
CA THR A 135 -39.35 18.45 -22.06
C THR A 135 -39.48 18.57 -23.57
N VAL A 136 -40.64 19.04 -24.03
CA VAL A 136 -40.95 19.44 -25.39
C VAL A 136 -40.96 20.96 -25.46
N TYR A 137 -40.12 21.56 -26.27
CA TYR A 137 -40.10 23.00 -26.54
C TYR A 137 -40.88 23.31 -27.80
N GLY A 138 -41.62 24.42 -27.80
CA GLY A 138 -42.46 24.85 -28.92
C GLY A 138 -42.36 26.34 -29.18
N LEU A 139 -42.50 26.71 -30.45
CA LEU A 139 -42.44 28.08 -30.96
C LEU A 139 -43.43 28.23 -32.12
N VAL A 140 -44.22 29.30 -32.12
CA VAL A 140 -45.09 29.67 -33.23
C VAL A 140 -44.88 31.13 -33.62
N GLN A 141 -45.06 31.45 -34.89
CA GLN A 141 -44.92 32.82 -35.39
C GLN A 141 -45.78 33.09 -36.61
N CYS A 142 -46.35 34.29 -36.71
CA CYS A 142 -46.90 34.86 -37.94
C CYS A 142 -46.20 36.18 -38.30
N THR A 143 -46.41 36.70 -39.50
CA THR A 143 -46.01 38.06 -39.85
C THR A 143 -46.86 39.08 -39.08
N GLU A 144 -46.24 40.19 -38.68
CA GLU A 144 -46.87 41.21 -37.81
C GLU A 144 -48.12 41.86 -38.44
N ASP A 145 -48.13 41.97 -39.77
CA ASP A 145 -49.20 42.56 -40.56
C ASP A 145 -50.42 41.64 -40.72
N MET A 146 -50.31 40.37 -40.31
CA MET A 146 -51.39 39.42 -40.41
C MET A 146 -52.49 39.67 -39.37
N PRO A 147 -53.79 39.69 -39.77
CA PRO A 147 -54.90 39.76 -38.84
C PRO A 147 -54.90 38.57 -37.85
N PRO A 148 -55.34 38.75 -36.59
CA PRO A 148 -55.31 37.69 -35.59
C PRO A 148 -56.02 36.40 -36.03
N ASP A 149 -57.20 36.51 -36.64
CA ASP A 149 -57.98 35.35 -37.09
C ASP A 149 -57.33 34.63 -38.27
N THR A 150 -56.67 35.38 -39.16
CA THR A 150 -55.91 34.81 -40.27
C THR A 150 -54.67 34.06 -39.75
N CYS A 151 -53.95 34.63 -38.77
CA CYS A 151 -52.81 33.97 -38.12
C CYS A 151 -53.24 32.70 -37.39
N ARG A 152 -54.35 32.77 -36.64
CA ARG A 152 -54.93 31.60 -35.97
C ARG A 152 -55.28 30.50 -36.97
N SER A 153 -55.94 30.85 -38.07
CA SER A 153 -56.32 29.89 -39.12
C SER A 153 -55.09 29.26 -39.78
N CYS A 154 -54.07 30.07 -40.08
CA CYS A 154 -52.81 29.61 -40.67
C CYS A 154 -52.07 28.61 -39.76
N LEU A 155 -51.87 28.96 -38.48
CA LEU A 155 -51.20 28.09 -37.51
C LEU A 155 -52.01 26.83 -37.21
N ASN A 156 -53.33 26.92 -37.10
CA ASN A 156 -54.20 25.75 -36.92
C ASN A 156 -54.13 24.80 -38.12
N SER A 157 -54.11 25.32 -39.35
CA SER A 157 -53.90 24.51 -40.55
C SER A 157 -52.55 23.77 -40.49
N ALA A 158 -51.49 24.45 -40.04
CA ALA A 158 -50.17 23.86 -39.87
C ALA A 158 -50.16 22.77 -38.76
N ILE A 159 -50.88 22.97 -37.65
CA ILE A 159 -51.07 21.97 -36.60
C ILE A 159 -51.83 20.73 -37.12
N THR A 160 -52.83 20.90 -37.98
CA THR A 160 -53.52 19.75 -38.62
C THR A 160 -52.62 19.03 -39.62
N LYS A 161 -51.86 19.77 -40.45
CA LYS A 161 -50.87 19.18 -41.37
C LYS A 161 -49.79 18.38 -40.62
N ARG A 162 -49.41 18.81 -39.42
CA ARG A 162 -48.52 18.06 -38.53
C ARG A 162 -49.03 16.64 -38.28
N GLU A 163 -50.34 16.40 -38.15
CA GLU A 163 -50.87 15.05 -37.91
C GLU A 163 -50.55 14.10 -39.07
N GLN A 164 -50.47 14.62 -40.30
CA GLN A 164 -50.01 13.87 -41.47
C GLN A 164 -48.51 13.56 -41.39
N MET A 165 -47.71 14.46 -40.80
CA MET A 165 -46.28 14.26 -40.54
C MET A 165 -46.01 13.29 -39.38
N VAL A 166 -46.85 13.29 -38.33
CA VAL A 166 -46.72 12.46 -37.12
C VAL A 166 -46.82 10.96 -37.43
N LYS A 167 -47.50 10.57 -38.53
CA LYS A 167 -47.45 9.18 -39.03
C LYS A 167 -46.03 8.67 -39.31
N SER A 168 -45.04 9.55 -39.42
CA SER A 168 -43.61 9.20 -39.57
C SER A 168 -42.83 9.09 -38.24
N GLY A 169 -43.47 9.32 -37.08
CA GLY A 169 -42.91 8.99 -35.76
C GLY A 169 -41.80 9.92 -35.23
N GLN A 170 -41.82 11.20 -35.55
CA GLN A 170 -40.72 12.12 -35.21
C GLN A 170 -40.99 12.93 -33.93
N MET A 171 -40.00 13.01 -33.04
CA MET A 171 -40.08 13.76 -31.77
C MET A 171 -39.64 15.23 -31.88
N GLY A 172 -39.44 15.72 -33.10
CA GLY A 172 -39.27 17.12 -33.43
C GLY A 172 -39.69 17.38 -34.87
N GLY A 173 -40.05 18.62 -35.16
CA GLY A 173 -40.49 19.01 -36.50
C GLY A 173 -40.84 20.49 -36.58
N ALA A 174 -40.71 21.03 -37.79
CA ALA A 174 -41.14 22.39 -38.09
C ALA A 174 -41.86 22.46 -39.43
N ILE A 175 -42.88 23.30 -39.50
CA ILE A 175 -43.47 23.78 -40.75
C ILE A 175 -43.11 25.24 -40.86
N LEU A 176 -42.21 25.54 -41.80
CA LEU A 176 -41.64 26.87 -41.99
C LEU A 176 -42.26 27.50 -43.23
N GLY A 177 -43.22 28.40 -43.00
CA GLY A 177 -43.80 29.27 -44.00
C GLY A 177 -43.44 30.73 -43.74
N VAL A 178 -43.42 31.51 -44.82
CA VAL A 178 -43.06 32.93 -44.80
C VAL A 178 -44.07 33.83 -44.11
N HIS A 179 -45.32 33.36 -43.97
CA HIS A 179 -46.42 34.08 -43.34
C HIS A 179 -46.78 33.52 -41.97
N CYS A 180 -46.76 32.20 -41.81
CA CYS A 180 -46.78 31.57 -40.49
C CYS A 180 -45.85 30.35 -40.43
N SER A 181 -45.22 30.14 -39.27
CA SER A 181 -44.35 29.02 -39.01
C SER A 181 -44.56 28.48 -37.60
N PHE A 182 -44.30 27.19 -37.43
CA PHE A 182 -44.20 26.59 -36.10
C PHE A 182 -43.08 25.57 -36.05
N TRP A 183 -42.51 25.38 -34.87
CA TRP A 183 -41.45 24.41 -34.60
C TRP A 183 -41.61 23.83 -33.19
N TYR A 184 -41.59 22.50 -33.06
CA TYR A 184 -41.36 21.82 -31.78
C TYR A 184 -40.13 20.91 -31.80
N GLN A 185 -39.49 20.75 -30.65
CA GLN A 185 -38.37 19.83 -30.47
C GLN A 185 -38.26 19.37 -29.01
N THR A 186 -37.86 18.12 -28.79
CA THR A 186 -37.55 17.59 -27.45
C THR A 186 -36.13 17.90 -27.00
N GLU A 187 -35.90 17.83 -25.69
CA GLU A 187 -34.58 17.84 -25.00
C GLU A 187 -33.83 19.18 -25.02
N VAL A 188 -33.74 19.85 -26.17
CA VAL A 188 -32.97 21.08 -26.34
C VAL A 188 -33.89 22.26 -26.65
N GLN A 189 -33.77 23.33 -25.86
CA GLN A 189 -34.42 24.59 -26.14
C GLN A 189 -33.70 25.28 -27.32
N PHE A 190 -34.39 25.43 -28.44
CA PHE A 190 -33.82 25.96 -29.69
C PHE A 190 -34.06 27.47 -29.90
N PHE A 191 -34.74 28.12 -28.94
CA PHE A 191 -35.05 29.55 -28.95
C PHE A 191 -34.38 30.27 -27.77
N ALA A 192 -34.14 31.57 -27.92
CA ALA A 192 -33.57 32.40 -26.85
C ALA A 192 -34.64 32.83 -25.82
N GLY A 193 -34.21 33.04 -24.57
CA GLY A 193 -35.07 33.48 -23.47
C GLY A 193 -35.71 32.34 -22.66
N ALA A 194 -36.51 32.67 -21.65
CA ALA A 194 -37.26 31.66 -20.88
C ALA A 194 -38.57 31.32 -21.60
N PRO A 195 -39.01 30.04 -21.62
CA PRO A 195 -40.31 29.66 -22.18
C PRO A 195 -41.45 30.42 -21.49
N VAL A 196 -42.25 31.14 -22.25
CA VAL A 196 -43.33 31.99 -21.69
C VAL A 196 -44.48 31.14 -21.15
N LEU A 197 -44.79 30.04 -21.84
CA LEU A 197 -45.81 29.07 -21.44
C LEU A 197 -45.16 27.78 -20.92
N SER A 198 -45.68 27.21 -19.84
CA SER A 198 -45.24 25.91 -19.32
C SER A 198 -46.43 24.99 -19.04
N LEU A 199 -46.39 23.76 -19.55
CA LEU A 199 -47.42 22.73 -19.35
C LEU A 199 -46.85 21.51 -18.61
N ASN A 200 -47.55 21.05 -17.57
CA ASN A 200 -47.31 19.78 -16.86
C ASN A 200 -45.92 19.60 -16.19
N MET A 201 -45.19 20.68 -15.86
CA MET A 201 -43.83 20.60 -15.32
C MET A 201 -43.73 19.83 -13.98
N PRO A 202 -42.67 19.02 -13.75
CA PRO A 202 -42.46 18.29 -12.50
C PRO A 202 -42.00 19.22 -11.37
N THR A 203 -42.37 18.89 -10.13
CA THR A 203 -41.92 19.63 -8.93
C THR A 203 -40.53 19.13 -8.46
N PRO A 204 -39.63 20.02 -7.98
CA PRO A 204 -38.29 19.61 -7.57
C PRO A 204 -38.29 18.73 -6.30
N SER A 205 -37.51 17.64 -6.33
CA SER A 205 -37.39 16.65 -5.24
C SER A 205 -36.38 17.06 -4.15
N LYS A 206 -36.72 16.83 -2.87
CA LYS A 206 -35.92 17.16 -1.67
C LYS A 206 -34.70 16.22 -1.43
N PHE A 207 -34.40 15.31 -2.33
CA PHE A 207 -33.39 14.24 -2.16
C PHE A 207 -31.94 14.77 -1.98
N TRP A 208 -31.58 15.87 -2.63
CA TRP A 208 -30.21 16.41 -2.64
C TRP A 208 -29.71 16.97 -1.31
N ILE A 209 -30.62 17.33 -0.39
CA ILE A 209 -30.26 17.90 0.93
C ILE A 209 -29.65 16.84 1.85
N TRP A 210 -30.09 15.59 1.74
CA TRP A 210 -29.62 14.51 2.62
C TRP A 210 -28.23 13.99 2.23
N VAL A 211 -27.86 14.08 0.95
CA VAL A 211 -26.55 13.64 0.43
C VAL A 211 -25.41 14.54 0.94
N THR A 212 -25.64 15.85 1.05
CA THR A 212 -24.60 16.81 1.48
C THR A 212 -24.29 16.70 2.97
N ILE A 213 -25.31 16.49 3.82
CA ILE A 213 -25.15 16.31 5.27
C ILE A 213 -24.38 15.01 5.58
N GLY A 214 -24.67 13.92 4.86
CA GLY A 214 -23.96 12.65 5.02
C GLY A 214 -22.46 12.76 4.72
N SER A 215 -22.09 13.48 3.66
CA SER A 215 -20.69 13.67 3.25
C SER A 215 -19.87 14.42 4.31
N PHE A 216 -20.43 15.48 4.91
CA PHE A 216 -19.72 16.28 5.92
C PHE A 216 -19.38 15.48 7.19
N SER A 217 -20.31 14.62 7.66
CA SER A 217 -20.10 13.77 8.83
C SER A 217 -18.94 12.78 8.66
N VAL A 218 -18.79 12.22 7.46
CA VAL A 218 -17.70 11.29 7.14
C VAL A 218 -16.34 12.01 7.18
N VAL A 219 -16.25 13.21 6.60
CA VAL A 219 -14.99 13.99 6.58
C VAL A 219 -14.56 14.37 8.00
N VAL A 220 -15.48 14.83 8.85
CA VAL A 220 -15.18 15.18 10.24
C VAL A 220 -14.69 13.95 11.04
N SER A 221 -15.33 12.80 10.82
CA SER A 221 -14.97 11.54 11.49
C SER A 221 -13.57 11.05 11.10
N ILE A 222 -13.22 11.13 9.81
CA ILE A 222 -11.88 10.77 9.32
C ILE A 222 -10.84 11.73 9.89
N SER A 223 -11.11 13.05 9.87
CA SER A 223 -10.19 14.05 10.43
C SER A 223 -9.93 13.83 11.93
N TRP A 224 -10.98 13.54 12.70
CA TRP A 224 -10.86 13.23 14.13
C TRP A 224 -10.04 11.95 14.39
N LEU A 225 -10.21 10.91 13.56
CA LEU A 225 -9.42 9.68 13.65
C LEU A 225 -7.93 9.94 13.37
N LEU A 226 -7.62 10.72 12.34
CA LEU A 226 -6.24 11.08 11.99
C LEU A 226 -5.57 11.88 13.10
N VAL A 227 -6.27 12.86 13.70
CA VAL A 227 -5.77 13.63 14.84
C VAL A 227 -5.51 12.72 16.05
N ASN A 228 -6.40 11.77 16.35
CA ASN A 228 -6.18 10.82 17.44
C ASN A 228 -4.98 9.91 17.21
N ILE A 229 -4.79 9.44 15.97
CA ILE A 229 -3.60 8.66 15.58
C ILE A 229 -2.34 9.52 15.73
N TRP A 230 -2.37 10.77 15.28
CA TRP A 230 -1.27 11.71 15.42
C TRP A 230 -0.91 11.97 16.89
N ILE A 231 -1.89 12.26 17.75
CA ILE A 231 -1.68 12.45 19.20
C ILE A 231 -1.10 11.17 19.84
N LYS A 232 -1.64 9.99 19.51
CA LYS A 232 -1.12 8.71 20.05
C LYS A 232 0.31 8.45 19.60
N THR A 233 0.63 8.72 18.33
CA THR A 233 1.98 8.52 17.80
C THR A 233 2.97 9.51 18.39
N GLU A 234 2.59 10.78 18.57
CA GLU A 234 3.46 11.79 19.17
C GLU A 234 3.70 11.51 20.67
N ARG A 235 2.66 11.18 21.44
CA ARG A 235 2.84 10.72 22.83
C ARG A 235 3.74 9.49 22.95
N LYS A 236 3.65 8.55 22.01
CA LYS A 236 4.53 7.37 21.97
C LYS A 236 5.98 7.76 21.67
N ARG A 237 6.20 8.73 20.77
CA ARG A 237 7.52 9.27 20.45
C ARG A 237 8.12 10.02 21.63
N GLU A 238 7.35 10.86 22.32
CA GLU A 238 7.80 11.58 23.52
C GLU A 238 8.23 10.62 24.63
N ARG A 239 7.43 9.59 24.93
CA ARG A 239 7.81 8.54 25.89
C ARG A 239 9.11 7.84 25.50
N ALA A 240 9.25 7.46 24.22
CA ALA A 240 10.47 6.83 23.73
C ALA A 240 11.70 7.76 23.85
N ARG A 241 11.56 9.06 23.57
CA ARG A 241 12.64 10.05 23.77
C ARG A 241 13.03 10.16 25.23
N PHE A 242 12.05 10.24 26.14
CA PHE A 242 12.29 10.31 27.57
C PHE A 242 12.99 9.05 28.11
N GLU A 243 12.53 7.86 27.71
CA GLU A 243 13.19 6.60 28.05
C GLU A 243 14.63 6.54 27.54
N LEU A 244 14.88 7.03 26.34
CA LEU A 244 16.21 7.05 25.74
C LEU A 244 17.16 8.03 26.47
N GLN A 245 16.64 9.18 26.91
CA GLN A 245 17.40 10.11 27.77
C GLN A 245 17.74 9.48 29.14
N LEU A 246 16.76 8.86 29.79
CA LEU A 246 16.97 8.19 31.08
C LEU A 246 18.01 7.06 30.96
N LEU A 247 17.95 6.29 29.87
CA LEU A 247 18.89 5.21 29.60
C LEU A 247 20.30 5.74 29.28
N SER A 248 20.40 6.85 28.53
CA SER A 248 21.68 7.54 28.27
C SER A 248 22.34 8.01 29.57
N MET A 249 21.57 8.63 30.49
CA MET A 249 22.06 9.01 31.82
C MET A 249 22.52 7.79 32.64
N ALA A 250 21.77 6.70 32.62
CA ALA A 250 22.14 5.47 33.32
C ALA A 250 23.45 4.87 32.78
N ILE A 251 23.67 4.93 31.47
CA ILE A 251 24.93 4.51 30.83
C ILE A 251 26.08 5.41 31.31
N GLN A 252 25.88 6.73 31.32
CA GLN A 252 26.90 7.68 31.79
C GLN A 252 27.31 7.40 33.23
N ASN A 253 26.37 7.05 34.10
CA ASN A 253 26.67 6.66 35.49
C ASN A 253 27.52 5.39 35.57
N VAL A 254 27.21 4.36 34.76
CA VAL A 254 28.01 3.13 34.71
C VAL A 254 29.44 3.44 34.25
N ILE A 255 29.61 4.30 33.25
CA ILE A 255 30.93 4.69 32.75
C ILE A 255 31.71 5.50 33.79
N ASN A 256 31.04 6.42 34.48
CA ASN A 256 31.69 7.18 35.54
C ASN A 256 32.19 6.27 36.67
N LEU A 257 31.44 5.21 37.00
CA LEU A 257 31.91 4.17 37.93
C LEU A 257 33.17 3.46 37.40
N TRP A 258 33.18 3.08 36.11
CA TRP A 258 34.35 2.45 35.50
C TRP A 258 35.58 3.36 35.41
N ARG A 259 35.38 4.66 35.16
CA ARG A 259 36.46 5.66 35.17
C ARG A 259 37.11 5.78 36.55
N ILE A 260 36.36 5.52 37.62
CA ILE A 260 36.89 5.49 39.00
C ILE A 260 37.62 4.16 39.26
N GLU A 261 37.16 3.06 38.66
CA GLU A 261 37.74 1.71 38.78
C GLU A 261 38.89 1.41 37.78
N GLU A 262 39.38 2.41 37.03
CA GLU A 262 40.39 2.29 35.95
C GLU A 262 41.70 1.61 36.40
N GLY A 263 42.02 1.63 37.70
CA GLY A 263 43.26 1.07 38.23
C GLY A 263 43.39 -0.46 38.23
N ASN A 264 42.33 -1.24 37.99
CA ASN A 264 42.38 -2.71 38.22
C ASN A 264 41.61 -3.60 37.23
N SER A 265 40.91 -3.05 36.23
CA SER A 265 39.91 -3.79 35.44
C SER A 265 40.31 -4.16 34.00
N GLY A 266 41.38 -3.59 33.45
CA GLY A 266 41.80 -3.83 32.06
C GLY A 266 40.79 -3.35 31.01
N PHE A 267 39.85 -2.48 31.41
CA PHE A 267 38.86 -1.81 30.55
C PHE A 267 39.29 -0.35 30.31
N SER A 268 39.20 0.13 29.07
CA SER A 268 39.64 1.47 28.70
C SER A 268 38.55 2.29 28.01
N LEU A 269 38.54 3.60 28.25
CA LEU A 269 37.72 4.56 27.51
C LEU A 269 38.53 5.10 26.33
N TYR A 270 38.08 4.80 25.12
CA TYR A 270 38.73 5.21 23.88
C TYR A 270 38.09 6.47 23.31
N ASP A 271 38.92 7.34 22.73
CA ASP A 271 38.44 8.52 22.01
C ASP A 271 37.90 8.15 20.63
N PHE A 272 36.87 8.87 20.17
CA PHE A 272 36.29 8.65 18.85
C PHE A 272 37.31 8.83 17.72
N SER A 273 38.19 9.82 17.82
CA SER A 273 39.26 10.05 16.84
C SER A 273 40.17 8.82 16.72
N GLN A 274 40.56 8.24 17.85
CA GLN A 274 41.41 7.05 17.91
C GLN A 274 40.74 5.84 17.27
N ILE A 275 39.47 5.58 17.58
CA ILE A 275 38.72 4.46 16.98
C ILE A 275 38.46 4.68 15.50
N LYS A 276 38.16 5.93 15.11
CA LYS A 276 37.96 6.31 13.71
C LYS A 276 39.24 6.09 12.90
N GLU A 277 40.41 6.48 13.41
CA GLU A 277 41.69 6.25 12.77
C GLU A 277 42.02 4.75 12.71
N ALA A 278 41.90 4.03 13.83
CA ALA A 278 42.19 2.60 13.93
C ALA A 278 41.38 1.75 12.94
N THR A 279 40.16 2.17 12.62
CA THR A 279 39.25 1.47 11.68
C THR A 279 39.32 1.98 10.25
N GLY A 280 40.25 2.91 9.94
CA GLY A 280 40.35 3.52 8.61
C GLY A 280 39.10 4.30 8.22
N ASN A 281 38.59 5.14 9.13
CA ASN A 281 37.33 5.87 9.01
C ASN A 281 36.10 4.95 8.84
N PHE A 282 36.08 3.80 9.52
CA PHE A 282 35.03 2.78 9.37
C PHE A 282 34.88 2.30 7.93
N SER A 283 36.00 2.07 7.24
CA SER A 283 36.00 1.64 5.83
C SER A 283 35.24 0.33 5.64
N SER A 284 34.66 0.15 4.46
CA SER A 284 34.00 -1.12 4.11
C SER A 284 34.98 -2.30 4.06
N GLU A 285 36.26 -2.05 3.77
CA GLU A 285 37.32 -3.07 3.76
C GLU A 285 37.59 -3.64 5.15
N ASN A 286 37.49 -2.81 6.18
CA ASN A 286 37.64 -3.22 7.57
C ASN A 286 36.36 -3.82 8.16
N LYS A 287 35.25 -3.90 7.42
CA LYS A 287 33.99 -4.42 7.96
C LYS A 287 34.03 -5.94 8.10
N LEU A 288 33.90 -6.41 9.34
CA LEU A 288 33.86 -7.83 9.68
C LEU A 288 32.46 -8.44 9.52
N GLY A 289 31.42 -7.66 9.79
CA GLY A 289 30.03 -8.11 9.73
C GLY A 289 29.02 -7.03 10.12
N LYS A 290 27.73 -7.40 10.17
CA LYS A 290 26.66 -6.54 10.66
C LYS A 290 25.58 -7.39 11.34
N GLY A 291 25.32 -7.13 12.62
CA GLY A 291 24.27 -7.76 13.40
C GLY A 291 23.14 -6.79 13.76
N GLY A 292 22.23 -7.21 14.65
CA GLY A 292 21.12 -6.38 15.14
C GLY A 292 21.57 -5.13 15.90
N PHE A 293 22.72 -5.20 16.56
CA PHE A 293 23.36 -4.07 17.24
C PHE A 293 23.94 -3.03 16.27
N GLY A 294 24.45 -3.47 15.12
CA GLY A 294 25.14 -2.61 14.14
C GLY A 294 26.31 -3.29 13.45
N PRO A 295 27.07 -2.53 12.63
CA PRO A 295 28.27 -3.03 11.97
C PRO A 295 29.44 -3.25 12.94
N VAL A 296 30.26 -4.26 12.64
CA VAL A 296 31.51 -4.56 13.35
C VAL A 296 32.68 -4.35 12.40
N TYR A 297 33.71 -3.65 12.86
CA TYR A 297 34.92 -3.32 12.09
C TYR A 297 36.16 -3.90 12.75
N LYS A 298 37.13 -4.33 11.95
CA LYS A 298 38.50 -4.56 12.38
C LYS A 298 39.16 -3.20 12.60
N GLY A 299 39.92 -3.07 13.66
CA GLY A 299 40.75 -1.91 13.93
C GLY A 299 42.14 -2.30 14.37
N LEU A 300 43.09 -1.38 14.18
CA LEU A 300 44.44 -1.49 14.70
C LEU A 300 44.72 -0.28 15.60
N LEU A 301 44.76 -0.51 16.91
CA LEU A 301 45.05 0.54 17.89
C LEU A 301 46.56 0.86 17.93
N PRO A 302 46.95 2.04 18.45
CA PRO A 302 48.35 2.36 18.72
C PRO A 302 49.04 1.25 19.53
N GLY A 303 50.26 0.89 19.15
CA GLY A 303 50.98 -0.24 19.76
C GLY A 303 50.71 -1.60 19.09
N GLY A 304 49.94 -1.64 17.99
CA GLY A 304 49.76 -2.84 17.17
C GLY A 304 48.67 -3.80 17.65
N LEU A 305 47.83 -3.38 18.61
CA LEU A 305 46.75 -4.20 19.12
C LEU A 305 45.59 -4.26 18.13
N GLU A 306 45.33 -5.45 17.58
CA GLU A 306 44.15 -5.70 16.73
C GLU A 306 42.88 -5.79 17.58
N VAL A 307 41.84 -5.08 17.16
CA VAL A 307 40.55 -5.02 17.86
C VAL A 307 39.36 -5.23 16.93
N ALA A 308 38.24 -5.64 17.51
CA ALA A 308 36.93 -5.63 16.86
C ALA A 308 36.06 -4.51 17.47
N VAL A 309 35.67 -3.55 16.64
CA VAL A 309 34.87 -2.38 17.03
C VAL A 309 33.42 -2.59 16.60
N LYS A 310 32.55 -2.85 17.56
CA LYS A 310 31.10 -3.00 17.37
C LYS A 310 30.44 -1.64 17.55
N ARG A 311 30.03 -1.00 16.43
CA ARG A 311 29.44 0.34 16.42
C ARG A 311 27.92 0.26 16.48
N LEU A 312 27.32 0.91 17.48
CA LEU A 312 25.87 0.93 17.65
C LEU A 312 25.19 1.68 16.50
N ALA A 313 24.18 1.06 15.88
CA ALA A 313 23.36 1.76 14.89
C ALA A 313 22.51 2.87 15.55
N ALA A 314 22.34 3.99 14.86
CA ALA A 314 21.63 5.15 15.41
C ALA A 314 20.19 4.83 15.87
N CYS A 315 19.82 5.34 17.05
CA CYS A 315 18.44 5.51 17.52
C CYS A 315 17.60 4.24 17.82
N SER A 316 18.20 3.14 18.28
CA SER A 316 17.44 1.99 18.81
C SER A 316 17.49 1.93 20.35
N VAL A 317 16.32 2.02 21.02
CA VAL A 317 16.20 1.77 22.48
C VAL A 317 16.78 0.40 22.85
N GLN A 318 16.55 -0.60 22.00
CA GLN A 318 17.05 -1.95 22.20
C GLN A 318 18.58 -2.01 22.14
N GLY A 319 19.20 -1.39 21.14
CA GLY A 319 20.64 -1.40 21.01
C GLY A 319 21.35 -0.63 22.13
N LEU A 320 20.69 0.40 22.68
CA LEU A 320 21.18 1.13 23.85
C LEU A 320 21.13 0.28 25.14
N LEU A 321 20.08 -0.55 25.29
CA LEU A 321 19.98 -1.53 26.38
C LEU A 321 21.06 -2.60 26.26
N GLU A 322 21.28 -3.13 25.06
CA GLU A 322 22.35 -4.09 24.78
C GLU A 322 23.72 -3.51 25.10
N PHE A 323 23.99 -2.26 24.68
CA PHE A 323 25.25 -1.57 24.98
C PHE A 323 25.48 -1.43 26.49
N LYS A 324 24.45 -1.02 27.24
CA LYS A 324 24.51 -0.93 28.70
C LYS A 324 24.80 -2.30 29.32
N ASN A 325 24.10 -3.33 28.89
CA ASN A 325 24.27 -4.69 29.40
C ASN A 325 25.69 -5.20 29.15
N GLU A 326 26.24 -5.02 27.95
CA GLU A 326 27.59 -5.48 27.62
C GLU A 326 28.66 -4.80 28.49
N ILE A 327 28.55 -3.48 28.73
CA ILE A 327 29.46 -2.76 29.63
C ILE A 327 29.31 -3.20 31.09
N GLN A 328 28.08 -3.47 31.55
CA GLN A 328 27.84 -3.89 32.93
C GLN A 328 28.33 -5.32 33.20
N LEU A 329 28.22 -6.21 32.20
CA LEU A 329 28.54 -7.63 32.29
C LEU A 329 29.97 -7.95 31.89
N ILE A 330 30.33 -7.78 30.62
CA ILE A 330 31.55 -8.36 30.05
C ILE A 330 32.80 -7.71 30.64
N ALA A 331 32.75 -6.41 30.95
CA ALA A 331 33.88 -5.74 31.60
C ALA A 331 34.28 -6.38 32.95
N LYS A 332 33.37 -7.16 33.58
CA LYS A 332 33.62 -7.89 34.84
C LYS A 332 33.89 -9.38 34.64
N LEU A 333 33.74 -9.90 33.43
CA LEU A 333 33.90 -11.31 33.12
C LEU A 333 35.28 -11.54 32.50
N GLN A 334 36.08 -12.40 33.09
CA GLN A 334 37.40 -12.76 32.59
C GLN A 334 37.56 -14.27 32.64
N HIS A 335 37.59 -14.89 31.46
CA HIS A 335 37.78 -16.32 31.31
C HIS A 335 38.32 -16.63 29.91
N LYS A 336 39.14 -17.67 29.78
CA LYS A 336 39.78 -18.05 28.50
C LYS A 336 38.77 -18.33 27.37
N ASN A 337 37.57 -18.79 27.74
CA ASN A 337 36.49 -19.13 26.81
C ASN A 337 35.40 -18.06 26.68
N LEU A 338 35.67 -16.82 27.08
CA LEU A 338 34.79 -15.66 26.87
C LEU A 338 35.55 -14.57 26.11
N VAL A 339 34.89 -13.89 25.18
CA VAL A 339 35.52 -12.77 24.46
C VAL A 339 35.71 -11.59 25.40
N LYS A 340 36.93 -11.06 25.45
CA LYS A 340 37.29 -9.94 26.30
C LYS A 340 36.83 -8.61 25.70
N LEU A 341 36.01 -7.88 26.47
CA LEU A 341 35.73 -6.47 26.20
C LEU A 341 36.91 -5.63 26.71
N LEU A 342 37.61 -4.96 25.79
CA LEU A 342 38.77 -4.12 26.09
C LEU A 342 38.36 -2.70 26.49
N GLY A 343 37.18 -2.25 26.07
CA GLY A 343 36.75 -0.89 26.36
C GLY A 343 35.52 -0.44 25.58
N CYS A 344 35.21 0.85 25.70
CA CYS A 344 34.17 1.48 24.90
C CYS A 344 34.58 2.89 24.45
N CYS A 345 33.91 3.39 23.41
CA CYS A 345 34.04 4.77 22.93
C CYS A 345 32.64 5.40 22.87
N ILE A 346 32.51 6.59 23.43
CA ILE A 346 31.24 7.32 23.47
C ILE A 346 31.48 8.78 23.15
N GLN A 347 30.82 9.28 22.11
CA GLN A 347 30.84 10.69 21.73
C GLN A 347 29.40 11.19 21.60
N GLY A 348 28.95 11.93 22.62
CA GLY A 348 27.58 12.43 22.72
C GLY A 348 26.53 11.32 22.68
N ASP A 349 25.34 11.66 22.20
CA ASP A 349 24.23 10.71 22.12
C ASP A 349 24.28 9.79 20.89
N GLN A 350 25.03 10.18 19.85
CA GLN A 350 24.99 9.54 18.54
C GLN A 350 26.01 8.42 18.35
N GLU A 351 27.20 8.52 18.95
CA GLU A 351 28.29 7.55 18.74
C GLU A 351 28.55 6.75 20.01
N LYS A 352 28.28 5.45 19.96
CA LYS A 352 28.53 4.49 21.04
C LYS A 352 29.12 3.22 20.43
N MET A 353 30.28 2.79 20.93
CA MET A 353 31.04 1.68 20.37
C MET A 353 31.63 0.81 21.47
N LEU A 354 31.64 -0.50 21.25
CA LEU A 354 32.29 -1.49 22.10
C LEU A 354 33.55 -2.00 21.40
N VAL A 355 34.65 -2.11 22.13
CA VAL A 355 35.95 -2.50 21.60
C VAL A 355 36.33 -3.84 22.24
N TYR A 356 36.42 -4.89 21.43
CA TYR A 356 36.78 -6.25 21.85
C TYR A 356 38.16 -6.63 21.32
N GLU A 357 38.75 -7.68 21.91
CA GLU A 357 39.84 -8.39 21.27
C GLU A 357 39.43 -8.89 19.88
N TYR A 358 40.34 -8.85 18.92
CA TYR A 358 40.09 -9.37 17.57
C TYR A 358 40.22 -10.90 17.54
N MET A 359 39.23 -11.57 16.93
CA MET A 359 39.17 -13.02 16.80
C MET A 359 39.54 -13.42 15.36
N GLN A 360 40.74 -13.97 15.16
CA GLN A 360 41.35 -14.22 13.86
C GLN A 360 40.56 -15.23 13.02
N ASN A 361 40.06 -16.29 13.67
CA ASN A 361 39.33 -17.35 13.01
C ASN A 361 37.81 -17.07 12.90
N LYS A 362 37.33 -15.89 13.32
CA LYS A 362 35.92 -15.48 13.22
C LYS A 362 34.99 -16.46 13.96
N SER A 363 33.74 -16.60 13.51
CA SER A 363 32.69 -17.38 14.19
C SER A 363 32.64 -18.85 13.75
N LEU A 364 32.23 -19.72 14.66
CA LEU A 364 32.18 -21.17 14.49
C LEU A 364 31.22 -21.61 13.37
N ASP A 365 30.10 -20.89 13.19
CA ASP A 365 29.10 -21.18 12.15
C ASP A 365 29.68 -21.20 10.73
N ILE A 366 30.74 -20.42 10.48
CA ILE A 366 31.48 -20.40 9.21
C ILE A 366 32.18 -21.73 8.95
N PHE A 367 32.59 -22.47 9.98
CA PHE A 367 33.29 -23.75 9.81
C PHE A 367 32.33 -24.94 9.81
N ILE A 368 31.29 -24.93 10.64
CA ILE A 368 30.39 -26.08 10.78
C ILE A 368 29.38 -26.19 9.63
N PHE A 369 29.02 -25.09 8.97
CA PHE A 369 28.01 -25.09 7.89
C PHE A 369 28.58 -24.87 6.48
N ASP A 370 29.87 -24.55 6.34
CA ASP A 370 30.53 -24.42 5.04
C ASP A 370 31.23 -25.73 4.69
N ILE A 371 30.78 -26.37 3.60
CA ILE A 371 31.29 -27.66 3.12
C ILE A 371 32.80 -27.60 2.84
N ASN A 372 33.33 -26.46 2.40
CA ASN A 372 34.74 -26.32 2.05
C ASN A 372 35.65 -26.09 3.26
N LYS A 373 35.11 -25.49 4.34
CA LYS A 373 35.86 -25.22 5.58
C LYS A 373 35.67 -26.28 6.64
N GLY A 374 34.60 -27.09 6.55
CA GLY A 374 34.30 -28.17 7.49
C GLY A 374 35.42 -29.22 7.61
N GLY A 375 36.25 -29.38 6.57
CA GLY A 375 37.44 -30.24 6.58
C GLY A 375 38.56 -29.77 7.51
N GLN A 376 38.54 -28.51 7.97
CA GLN A 376 39.52 -27.97 8.93
C GLN A 376 39.16 -28.33 10.38
N LEU A 377 37.90 -28.70 10.66
CA LEU A 377 37.45 -29.13 11.98
C LEU A 377 37.44 -30.66 12.09
N ASN A 378 38.60 -31.23 12.40
CA ASN A 378 38.69 -32.63 12.80
C ASN A 378 37.97 -32.88 14.15
N TRP A 379 37.77 -34.15 14.51
CA TRP A 379 37.06 -34.52 15.74
C TRP A 379 37.69 -33.98 17.01
N SER A 380 39.02 -34.03 17.10
CA SER A 380 39.74 -33.48 18.26
C SER A 380 39.42 -31.99 18.44
N MET A 381 39.41 -31.21 17.36
CA MET A 381 39.07 -29.79 17.39
C MET A 381 37.60 -29.55 17.76
N ARG A 382 36.66 -30.35 17.23
CA ARG A 382 35.23 -30.26 17.59
C ARG A 382 35.00 -30.54 19.06
N LEU A 383 35.63 -31.58 19.61
CA LEU A 383 35.56 -31.94 21.02
C LEU A 383 36.19 -30.83 21.90
N HIS A 384 37.33 -30.29 21.50
CA HIS A 384 37.95 -29.14 22.15
C HIS A 384 37.03 -27.92 22.20
N ILE A 385 36.35 -27.62 21.08
CA ILE A 385 35.38 -26.53 20.99
C ILE A 385 34.20 -26.77 21.94
N ILE A 386 33.64 -27.99 21.95
CA ILE A 386 32.51 -28.36 22.83
C ILE A 386 32.89 -28.19 24.30
N ASP A 387 34.04 -28.72 24.73
CA ASP A 387 34.53 -28.56 26.10
C ASP A 387 34.74 -27.08 26.43
N GLY A 388 35.45 -26.32 25.59
CA GLY A 388 35.70 -24.91 25.84
C GLY A 388 34.42 -24.07 25.99
N VAL A 389 33.39 -24.33 25.17
CA VAL A 389 32.08 -23.67 25.33
C VAL A 389 31.42 -24.10 26.66
N ALA A 390 31.48 -25.39 27.02
CA ALA A 390 30.93 -25.88 28.28
C ALA A 390 31.62 -25.23 29.50
N GLN A 391 32.95 -25.08 29.46
CA GLN A 391 33.74 -24.40 30.49
C GLN A 391 33.37 -22.91 30.60
N GLY A 392 33.23 -22.23 29.46
CA GLY A 392 32.80 -20.83 29.43
C GLY A 392 31.41 -20.64 30.05
N LEU A 393 30.47 -21.53 29.74
CA LEU A 393 29.11 -21.46 30.27
C LEU A 393 29.04 -21.84 31.76
N LEU A 394 29.80 -22.86 32.19
CA LEU A 394 29.97 -23.20 33.60
C LEU A 394 30.51 -22.02 34.40
N TYR A 395 31.50 -21.30 33.86
CA TYR A 395 32.02 -20.09 34.49
C TYR A 395 30.91 -19.05 34.68
N LEU A 396 30.11 -18.77 33.64
CA LEU A 396 28.99 -17.81 33.72
C LEU A 396 27.96 -18.21 34.78
N HIS A 397 27.59 -19.49 34.85
CA HIS A 397 26.54 -19.97 35.75
C HIS A 397 26.99 -20.10 37.21
N LYS A 398 28.26 -20.47 37.46
CA LYS A 398 28.71 -20.91 38.80
C LYS A 398 29.92 -20.18 39.37
N HIS A 399 30.89 -19.79 38.54
CA HIS A 399 32.19 -19.31 39.03
C HIS A 399 32.42 -17.81 38.83
N SER A 400 31.61 -17.15 38.01
CA SER A 400 31.65 -15.70 37.89
C SER A 400 31.00 -15.03 39.11
N ARG A 401 31.30 -13.74 39.31
CA ARG A 401 30.86 -12.99 40.51
C ARG A 401 29.33 -12.97 40.67
N PHE A 402 28.60 -13.03 39.57
CA PHE A 402 27.15 -13.11 39.55
C PHE A 402 26.75 -14.26 38.65
N CYS A 403 25.65 -14.95 38.92
CA CYS A 403 25.15 -15.93 37.96
C CYS A 403 24.66 -15.19 36.70
N VAL A 404 25.27 -15.48 35.55
CA VAL A 404 24.94 -14.84 34.26
C VAL A 404 24.30 -15.87 33.34
N VAL A 405 23.08 -15.58 32.89
CA VAL A 405 22.39 -16.36 31.84
C VAL A 405 22.52 -15.62 30.51
N HIS A 406 23.11 -16.26 29.51
CA HIS A 406 23.45 -15.63 28.23
C HIS A 406 22.23 -15.38 27.33
N ARG A 407 21.31 -16.35 27.23
CA ARG A 407 20.06 -16.33 26.43
C ARG A 407 20.20 -16.27 24.90
N ASP A 408 21.41 -16.23 24.36
CA ASP A 408 21.65 -16.23 22.90
C ASP A 408 22.87 -17.07 22.51
N LEU A 409 23.05 -18.21 23.19
CA LEU A 409 24.13 -19.12 22.86
C LEU A 409 23.81 -19.84 21.53
N LYS A 410 24.66 -19.64 20.52
CA LYS A 410 24.53 -20.20 19.17
C LYS A 410 25.88 -20.21 18.45
N ALA A 411 25.97 -20.94 17.34
CA ALA A 411 27.24 -21.10 16.63
C ALA A 411 27.85 -19.78 16.14
N SER A 412 27.05 -18.80 15.72
CA SER A 412 27.56 -17.49 15.28
C SER A 412 28.05 -16.59 16.41
N ASN A 413 27.71 -16.92 17.67
CA ASN A 413 28.18 -16.23 18.87
C ASN A 413 29.37 -16.94 19.53
N ILE A 414 29.86 -18.05 18.97
CA ILE A 414 31.12 -18.68 19.37
C ILE A 414 32.20 -18.20 18.41
N LEU A 415 33.13 -17.37 18.89
CA LEU A 415 34.28 -16.92 18.12
C LEU A 415 35.50 -17.80 18.40
N LEU A 416 36.41 -17.88 17.44
CA LEU A 416 37.63 -18.70 17.51
C LEU A 416 38.86 -17.79 17.41
N ASP A 417 39.77 -17.92 18.37
CA ASP A 417 41.06 -17.21 18.33
C ASP A 417 42.04 -17.90 17.38
N SER A 418 43.28 -17.39 17.30
CA SER A 418 44.33 -17.95 16.44
C SER A 418 44.60 -19.44 16.69
N ASP A 419 44.38 -19.91 17.92
CA ASP A 419 44.66 -21.29 18.35
C ASP A 419 43.41 -22.18 18.26
N MET A 420 42.33 -21.69 17.65
CA MET A 420 41.02 -22.35 17.56
C MET A 420 40.34 -22.57 18.92
N THR A 421 40.73 -21.80 19.94
CA THR A 421 40.06 -21.83 21.24
C THR A 421 38.70 -21.12 21.13
N PRO A 422 37.60 -21.74 21.58
CA PRO A 422 36.28 -21.12 21.51
C PRO A 422 36.11 -20.05 22.58
N LYS A 423 35.53 -18.92 22.18
CA LYS A 423 35.15 -17.82 23.07
C LYS A 423 33.69 -17.42 22.84
N ILE A 424 32.90 -17.46 23.90
CA ILE A 424 31.50 -17.02 23.88
C ILE A 424 31.45 -15.49 23.80
N SER A 425 30.59 -14.95 22.93
CA SER A 425 30.45 -13.52 22.63
C SER A 425 28.98 -13.10 22.60
N ASP A 426 28.74 -11.78 22.51
CA ASP A 426 27.42 -11.14 22.36
C ASP A 426 26.50 -11.26 23.59
N PHE A 427 26.88 -10.57 24.67
CA PHE A 427 26.12 -10.55 25.93
C PHE A 427 25.04 -9.47 25.99
N GLY A 428 24.68 -8.86 24.85
CA GLY A 428 23.73 -7.73 24.81
C GLY A 428 22.38 -8.06 25.44
N ILE A 429 21.94 -9.32 25.36
CA ILE A 429 20.71 -9.79 26.00
C ILE A 429 20.97 -10.67 27.22
N ALA A 430 22.17 -10.78 27.76
CA ALA A 430 22.41 -11.59 28.96
C ALA A 430 21.75 -10.99 30.21
N ARG A 431 21.53 -11.81 31.25
CA ARG A 431 20.90 -11.41 32.51
C ARG A 431 21.74 -11.78 33.71
N ILE A 432 21.81 -10.87 34.67
CA ILE A 432 22.43 -11.05 35.98
C ILE A 432 21.38 -11.58 36.96
N PHE A 433 21.69 -12.67 37.63
CA PHE A 433 20.94 -13.21 38.75
C PHE A 433 21.72 -13.02 40.05
N SER A 434 21.05 -12.52 41.08
CA SER A 434 21.57 -12.55 42.45
C SER A 434 21.63 -14.01 42.94
N SER A 435 22.56 -14.32 43.84
CA SER A 435 22.80 -15.67 44.37
C SER A 435 21.57 -16.43 44.88
N ASN A 436 20.48 -15.73 45.23
CA ASN A 436 19.27 -16.31 45.80
C ASN A 436 18.14 -16.56 44.76
N MET A 437 18.34 -16.19 43.50
CA MET A 437 17.34 -16.39 42.45
C MET A 437 17.85 -17.34 41.37
N THR A 438 17.18 -18.48 41.23
CA THR A 438 17.48 -19.51 40.22
C THR A 438 16.72 -19.31 38.91
N GLU A 439 15.60 -18.60 38.97
CA GLU A 439 14.69 -18.38 37.84
C GLU A 439 14.11 -16.96 37.86
N SER A 440 13.68 -16.49 36.71
CA SER A 440 12.99 -15.21 36.61
C SER A 440 12.01 -15.18 35.44
N ASN A 441 10.81 -14.67 35.71
CA ASN A 441 9.79 -14.51 34.68
C ASN A 441 10.02 -13.19 33.93
N THR A 442 9.85 -13.23 32.61
CA THR A 442 9.88 -12.03 31.77
C THR A 442 8.75 -12.10 30.74
N THR A 443 8.07 -10.97 30.55
CA THR A 443 7.07 -10.82 29.48
C THR A 443 7.72 -10.61 28.10
N ARG A 444 9.04 -10.35 28.08
CA ARG A 444 9.82 -10.13 26.87
C ARG A 444 10.73 -11.31 26.57
N ILE A 445 10.36 -12.07 25.53
CA ILE A 445 11.14 -13.18 25.00
C ILE A 445 12.11 -12.64 23.94
N VAL A 446 13.40 -12.93 24.10
CA VAL A 446 14.48 -12.52 23.21
C VAL A 446 15.47 -13.67 23.07
N GLY A 447 16.11 -13.81 21.90
CA GLY A 447 17.05 -14.90 21.60
C GLY A 447 16.86 -15.43 20.18
N THR A 448 17.66 -16.40 19.79
CA THR A 448 17.62 -16.99 18.44
C THR A 448 16.70 -18.20 18.37
N HIS A 449 15.74 -18.15 17.44
CA HIS A 449 14.80 -19.26 17.20
C HIS A 449 15.57 -20.56 16.88
N GLY A 450 15.14 -21.67 17.48
CA GLY A 450 15.81 -22.97 17.41
C GLY A 450 16.76 -23.25 18.59
N TYR A 451 17.19 -22.21 19.32
CA TYR A 451 18.01 -22.34 20.54
C TYR A 451 17.25 -21.93 21.81
N ILE A 452 16.10 -21.26 21.67
CA ILE A 452 15.24 -20.87 22.80
C ILE A 452 14.61 -22.14 23.40
N SER A 453 14.69 -22.28 24.73
CA SER A 453 14.08 -23.39 25.45
C SER A 453 12.55 -23.26 25.53
N PRO A 454 11.81 -24.38 25.67
CA PRO A 454 10.34 -24.39 25.72
C PRO A 454 9.74 -23.52 26.80
N GLU A 455 10.20 -23.69 28.05
CA GLU A 455 9.69 -22.92 29.18
C GLU A 455 9.95 -21.42 29.03
N TYR A 456 11.04 -21.05 28.34
CA TYR A 456 11.31 -19.65 28.05
C TYR A 456 10.42 -19.12 26.92
N ALA A 457 10.17 -19.93 25.89
CA ALA A 457 9.31 -19.57 24.76
C ALA A 457 7.82 -19.48 25.13
N PHE A 458 7.33 -20.38 25.99
CA PHE A 458 5.91 -20.47 26.34
C PHE A 458 5.56 -19.66 27.58
N ASP A 459 6.36 -19.79 28.65
CA ASP A 459 6.03 -19.23 29.97
C ASP A 459 6.88 -17.99 30.31
N GLY A 460 7.87 -17.65 29.48
CA GLY A 460 8.79 -16.54 29.75
C GLY A 460 9.75 -16.83 30.92
N VAL A 461 9.88 -18.10 31.32
CA VAL A 461 10.75 -18.54 32.42
C VAL A 461 12.19 -18.60 31.94
N CYS A 462 13.03 -17.73 32.47
CA CYS A 462 14.46 -17.69 32.15
C CYS A 462 15.28 -18.19 33.34
N SER A 463 16.13 -19.19 33.09
CA SER A 463 17.06 -19.75 34.09
C SER A 463 18.35 -20.23 33.43
N ILE A 464 19.29 -20.74 34.23
CA ILE A 464 20.50 -21.41 33.71
C ILE A 464 20.16 -22.61 32.80
N LYS A 465 19.00 -23.24 32.99
CA LYS A 465 18.54 -24.38 32.18
C LYS A 465 18.14 -23.97 30.76
N SER A 466 17.82 -22.70 30.55
CA SER A 466 17.59 -22.14 29.20
C SER A 466 18.88 -22.15 28.38
N ASP A 467 20.01 -21.75 28.97
CA ASP A 467 21.31 -21.81 28.31
C ASP A 467 21.81 -23.26 28.11
N VAL A 468 21.53 -24.15 29.06
CA VAL A 468 21.84 -25.59 28.91
C VAL A 468 21.15 -26.17 27.68
N PHE A 469 19.88 -25.81 27.46
CA PHE A 469 19.15 -26.21 26.25
C PHE A 469 19.84 -25.69 24.99
N SER A 470 20.16 -24.39 24.93
CA SER A 470 20.89 -23.79 23.80
C SER A 470 22.25 -24.46 23.56
N PHE A 471 22.97 -24.83 24.62
CA PHE A 471 24.22 -25.59 24.54
C PHE A 471 24.01 -26.95 23.89
N GLY A 472 22.99 -27.70 24.31
CA GLY A 472 22.68 -29.00 23.69
C GLY A 472 22.38 -28.88 22.20
N VAL A 473 21.63 -27.87 21.78
CA VAL A 473 21.38 -27.58 20.35
C VAL A 473 22.69 -27.29 19.63
N LEU A 474 23.54 -26.41 20.17
CA LEU A 474 24.84 -26.07 19.60
C LEU A 474 25.74 -27.30 19.43
N VAL A 475 25.78 -28.20 20.41
CA VAL A 475 26.55 -29.45 20.30
C VAL A 475 26.03 -30.33 19.17
N LEU A 476 24.71 -30.46 19.01
CA LEU A 476 24.14 -31.20 17.88
C LEU A 476 24.56 -30.60 16.54
N GLU A 477 24.58 -29.28 16.40
CA GLU A 477 25.05 -28.62 15.18
C GLU A 477 26.55 -28.86 14.93
N ILE A 478 27.38 -28.80 15.97
CA ILE A 478 28.83 -29.07 15.86
C ILE A 478 29.08 -30.51 15.42
N ILE A 479 28.34 -31.49 15.93
CA ILE A 479 28.55 -32.90 15.57
C ILE A 479 28.04 -33.20 14.16
N SER A 480 26.88 -32.63 13.82
CA SER A 480 26.17 -32.96 12.58
C SER A 480 26.48 -32.08 11.39
N GLY A 481 27.09 -30.90 11.59
CA GLY A 481 27.24 -29.87 10.55
C GLY A 481 25.90 -29.40 9.96
N LYS A 482 24.79 -29.67 10.66
CA LYS A 482 23.41 -29.39 10.23
C LYS A 482 22.87 -28.22 11.04
N ARG A 483 22.13 -27.31 10.39
CA ARG A 483 21.51 -26.15 11.04
C ARG A 483 20.26 -26.57 11.79
N THR A 484 20.03 -26.01 12.99
CA THR A 484 18.79 -26.25 13.76
C THR A 484 17.51 -25.88 13.01
N THR A 485 17.58 -24.87 12.12
CA THR A 485 16.46 -24.44 11.26
C THR A 485 16.17 -25.34 10.07
N GLY A 486 17.01 -26.36 9.82
CA GLY A 486 16.83 -27.31 8.73
C GLY A 486 15.81 -28.39 9.05
N PHE A 487 15.31 -29.04 8.00
CA PHE A 487 14.46 -30.22 8.09
C PHE A 487 15.18 -31.42 7.47
N TYR A 488 15.24 -32.53 8.21
CA TYR A 488 16.01 -33.71 7.86
C TYR A 488 15.09 -34.91 7.63
N PRO A 489 15.23 -35.60 6.49
CA PRO A 489 14.39 -36.74 6.16
C PRO A 489 14.75 -37.95 7.00
N TYR A 490 13.73 -38.60 7.55
CA TYR A 490 13.82 -39.91 8.19
C TYR A 490 12.47 -40.60 8.05
N ASP A 491 12.45 -41.84 7.58
CA ASP A 491 11.23 -42.67 7.49
C ASP A 491 10.03 -41.95 6.82
N GLY A 492 10.28 -41.33 5.65
CA GLY A 492 9.25 -40.60 4.88
C GLY A 492 8.74 -39.31 5.54
N LYS A 493 9.41 -38.79 6.57
CA LYS A 493 9.01 -37.58 7.30
C LYS A 493 10.18 -36.62 7.46
N LEU A 494 9.86 -35.35 7.67
CA LEU A 494 10.84 -34.28 7.90
C LEU A 494 10.83 -33.85 9.36
N TYR A 495 12.02 -33.85 9.96
CA TYR A 495 12.25 -33.54 11.38
C TYR A 495 13.21 -32.36 11.55
N ASN A 496 13.00 -31.52 12.57
CA ASN A 496 14.03 -30.57 12.99
C ASN A 496 15.25 -31.31 13.56
N LEU A 497 16.39 -30.62 13.72
CA LEU A 497 17.65 -31.26 14.13
C LEU A 497 17.54 -32.05 15.46
N ILE A 498 16.87 -31.47 16.46
CA ILE A 498 16.67 -32.08 17.78
C ILE A 498 15.89 -33.39 17.65
N SER A 499 14.77 -33.37 16.93
CA SER A 499 13.89 -34.53 16.73
C SER A 499 14.57 -35.61 15.90
N TYR A 500 15.34 -35.21 14.88
CA TYR A 500 16.11 -36.11 14.03
C TYR A 500 17.21 -36.84 14.84
N ALA A 501 17.98 -36.11 15.63
CA ALA A 501 19.01 -36.67 16.51
C ALA A 501 18.42 -37.67 17.52
N TRP A 502 17.30 -37.31 18.14
CA TRP A 502 16.59 -38.19 19.08
C TRP A 502 16.08 -39.47 18.43
N LYS A 503 15.55 -39.39 17.20
CA LYS A 503 15.08 -40.56 16.46
C LYS A 503 16.20 -41.54 16.19
N LEU A 504 17.32 -41.05 15.63
CA LEU A 504 18.50 -41.86 15.37
C LEU A 504 19.06 -42.48 16.65
N TRP A 505 19.12 -41.72 17.75
CA TRP A 505 19.55 -42.22 19.04
C TRP A 505 18.68 -43.38 19.54
N LYS A 506 17.35 -43.26 19.42
CA LYS A 506 16.40 -44.27 19.89
C LYS A 506 16.50 -45.61 19.16
N VAL A 507 16.90 -45.60 17.89
CA VAL A 507 17.06 -46.82 17.08
C VAL A 507 18.51 -47.33 17.04
N GLY A 508 19.45 -46.63 17.68
CA GLY A 508 20.88 -46.99 17.67
C GLY A 508 21.63 -46.58 16.40
N GLU A 509 21.05 -45.72 15.57
CA GLU A 509 21.63 -45.26 14.29
C GLU A 509 22.24 -43.86 14.38
N TRP A 510 22.69 -43.45 15.58
CA TRP A 510 23.24 -42.11 15.81
C TRP A 510 24.42 -41.76 14.89
N CYS A 511 25.14 -42.75 14.36
CA CYS A 511 26.21 -42.55 13.38
C CYS A 511 25.75 -41.80 12.12
N GLN A 512 24.47 -41.89 11.73
CA GLN A 512 23.92 -41.15 10.58
C GLN A 512 23.78 -39.64 10.83
N LEU A 513 23.77 -39.21 12.09
CA LEU A 513 23.71 -37.80 12.46
C LEU A 513 25.02 -37.07 12.10
N VAL A 514 26.12 -37.81 12.07
CA VAL A 514 27.48 -37.30 12.08
C VAL A 514 27.94 -36.91 10.66
N CYS A 515 28.52 -35.72 10.49
CA CYS A 515 28.91 -35.20 9.17
C CYS A 515 30.23 -35.73 8.60
N CYS A 516 31.11 -36.29 9.44
CA CYS A 516 32.49 -36.62 9.11
C CYS A 516 32.81 -38.07 9.47
N ARG A 517 33.88 -38.63 8.90
CA ARG A 517 34.37 -39.98 9.26
C ARG A 517 34.66 -40.03 10.76
N ILE A 518 34.05 -40.99 11.45
CA ILE A 518 34.07 -41.12 12.92
C ILE A 518 35.48 -41.43 13.46
N GLY A 519 36.27 -42.21 12.71
CA GLY A 519 37.64 -42.58 13.11
C GLY A 519 37.68 -43.27 14.47
N GLU A 520 38.74 -43.03 15.24
CA GLU A 520 38.96 -43.62 16.58
C GLU A 520 38.15 -42.92 17.71
N ASN A 521 37.44 -41.83 17.40
CA ASN A 521 36.74 -41.01 18.41
C ASN A 521 35.30 -41.48 18.69
N HIS A 522 34.96 -42.73 18.37
CA HIS A 522 33.58 -43.23 18.37
C HIS A 522 32.88 -43.04 19.73
N GLU A 523 33.50 -43.48 20.82
CA GLU A 523 32.94 -43.38 22.18
C GLU A 523 32.77 -41.93 22.62
N ALA A 524 33.75 -41.07 22.33
CA ALA A 524 33.68 -39.64 22.67
C ALA A 524 32.55 -38.92 21.92
N ILE A 525 32.32 -39.29 20.65
CA ILE A 525 31.24 -38.72 19.82
C ILE A 525 29.88 -39.19 20.33
N GLU A 526 29.71 -40.49 20.56
CA GLU A 526 28.48 -41.06 21.12
C GLU A 526 28.11 -40.40 22.44
N ARG A 527 29.11 -40.25 23.31
CA ARG A 527 29.01 -39.56 24.60
C ARG A 527 28.57 -38.11 24.45
N CYS A 528 29.15 -37.37 23.51
CA CYS A 528 28.73 -35.98 23.24
C CYS A 528 27.28 -35.91 22.74
N ILE A 529 26.85 -36.83 21.87
CA ILE A 529 25.45 -36.90 21.41
C ILE A 529 24.52 -37.17 22.59
N GLN A 530 24.87 -38.12 23.47
CA GLN A 530 24.07 -38.44 24.65
C GLN A 530 23.94 -37.22 25.58
N VAL A 531 25.06 -36.54 25.86
CA VAL A 531 25.06 -35.33 26.70
C VAL A 531 24.25 -34.21 26.04
N ALA A 532 24.36 -34.01 24.73
CA ALA A 532 23.56 -33.03 24.01
C ALA A 532 22.05 -33.33 24.13
N LEU A 533 21.66 -34.60 23.99
CA LEU A 533 20.27 -35.05 24.17
C LEU A 533 19.77 -34.86 25.60
N LEU A 534 20.62 -35.06 26.61
CA LEU A 534 20.31 -34.73 28.02
C LEU A 534 20.12 -33.23 28.25
N CYS A 535 20.80 -32.38 27.46
CA CYS A 535 20.66 -30.94 27.55
C CYS A 535 19.39 -30.39 26.88
N VAL A 536 18.86 -31.06 25.84
CA VAL A 536 17.67 -30.60 25.09
C VAL A 536 16.34 -31.24 25.53
N GLN A 537 16.29 -31.75 26.75
CA GLN A 537 15.10 -32.35 27.35
C GLN A 537 13.93 -31.36 27.42
N GLU A 538 12.69 -31.84 27.25
CA GLU A 538 11.50 -31.01 27.30
C GLU A 538 11.37 -30.27 28.64
N SER A 539 11.39 -31.01 29.75
CA SER A 539 11.41 -30.42 31.09
C SER A 539 12.78 -29.81 31.42
N ALA A 540 12.79 -28.58 31.92
CA ALA A 540 13.99 -27.92 32.40
C ALA A 540 14.63 -28.63 33.60
N GLU A 541 13.84 -29.33 34.42
CA GLU A 541 14.33 -30.08 35.59
C GLU A 541 15.18 -31.28 35.18
N ASP A 542 14.82 -31.92 34.07
CA ASP A 542 15.51 -33.10 33.53
C ASP A 542 16.88 -32.77 32.90
N ARG A 543 17.15 -31.48 32.63
CA ARG A 543 18.42 -31.04 32.05
C ARG A 543 19.51 -30.99 33.13
N PRO A 544 20.73 -31.51 32.87
CA PRO A 544 21.84 -31.41 33.82
C PRO A 544 22.28 -29.95 34.00
N ALA A 545 22.88 -29.62 35.15
CA ALA A 545 23.61 -28.37 35.32
C ALA A 545 24.98 -28.43 34.61
N MET A 546 25.56 -27.28 34.27
CA MET A 546 26.77 -27.24 33.44
C MET A 546 28.01 -27.87 34.10
N ASP A 547 28.08 -27.94 35.43
CA ASP A 547 29.16 -28.65 36.14
C ASP A 547 29.08 -30.16 35.92
N LEU A 548 27.87 -30.71 35.96
CA LEU A 548 27.63 -32.10 35.60
C LEU A 548 27.87 -32.33 34.11
N VAL A 549 27.47 -31.41 33.23
CA VAL A 549 27.76 -31.49 31.77
C VAL A 549 29.26 -31.58 31.51
N VAL A 550 30.06 -30.70 32.11
CA VAL A 550 31.53 -30.70 31.98
C VAL A 550 32.13 -32.01 32.50
N SER A 551 31.66 -32.50 33.66
CA SER A 551 32.10 -33.79 34.22
C SER A 551 31.75 -34.95 33.29
N MET A 552 30.53 -34.94 32.75
CA MET A 552 30.05 -35.94 31.81
C MET A 552 30.86 -35.91 30.52
N LEU A 553 31.23 -34.76 29.95
CA LEU A 553 32.02 -34.70 28.72
C LEU A 553 33.46 -35.21 28.91
N ASN A 554 34.09 -34.90 30.06
CA ASN A 554 35.52 -35.14 30.28
C ASN A 554 35.86 -36.47 30.96
N SER A 555 34.90 -37.15 31.58
CA SER A 555 35.16 -38.37 32.37
C SER A 555 34.53 -39.61 31.72
N ALA A 556 35.34 -40.50 31.15
CA ALA A 556 34.87 -41.77 30.59
C ALA A 556 34.13 -42.66 31.62
N ASN A 557 34.54 -42.57 32.89
CA ASN A 557 34.00 -43.41 33.98
C ASN A 557 32.65 -42.95 34.55
N VAL A 558 32.10 -41.82 34.11
CA VAL A 558 30.80 -41.34 34.59
C VAL A 558 29.69 -42.01 33.79
N SER A 559 28.86 -42.81 34.46
CA SER A 559 27.66 -43.41 33.89
C SER A 559 26.64 -42.33 33.51
N LEU A 560 26.23 -42.31 32.25
CA LEU A 560 25.29 -41.32 31.72
C LEU A 560 23.85 -41.84 31.82
N PRO A 561 22.89 -41.03 32.32
CA PRO A 561 21.49 -41.40 32.28
C PRO A 561 20.99 -41.50 30.84
N LYS A 562 19.96 -42.33 30.61
CA LYS A 562 19.30 -42.40 29.30
C LYS A 562 18.49 -41.11 29.10
N PRO A 563 18.70 -40.38 28.00
CA PRO A 563 17.89 -39.19 27.71
C PRO A 563 16.42 -39.56 27.54
N LYS A 564 15.52 -38.70 28.00
CA LYS A 564 14.07 -38.79 27.71
C LYS A 564 13.77 -37.98 26.44
N GLN A 565 12.49 -37.89 26.08
CA GLN A 565 12.06 -37.18 24.88
C GLN A 565 12.46 -35.69 24.95
N PRO A 566 13.10 -35.16 23.88
CA PRO A 566 13.46 -33.75 23.83
C PRO A 566 12.26 -32.87 23.50
N ALA A 567 12.42 -31.57 23.71
CA ALA A 567 11.42 -30.58 23.34
C ALA A 567 11.16 -30.49 21.83
N TYR A 568 10.00 -29.92 21.46
CA TYR A 568 9.65 -29.55 20.08
C TYR A 568 9.69 -30.73 19.07
N PHE A 569 8.99 -31.81 19.39
CA PHE A 569 8.81 -32.94 18.47
C PHE A 569 7.89 -32.53 17.29
N PHE A 570 8.49 -31.91 16.26
CA PHE A 570 7.79 -31.41 15.09
C PHE A 570 8.02 -32.33 13.90
N VAL A 571 6.92 -32.78 13.27
CA VAL A 571 6.91 -33.71 12.15
C VAL A 571 6.16 -33.08 10.99
N ARG A 572 6.80 -33.00 9.82
CA ARG A 572 6.12 -32.62 8.56
C ARG A 572 6.05 -33.85 7.64
N SER A 573 4.88 -34.11 7.06
CA SER A 573 4.71 -35.16 6.04
C SER A 573 5.55 -34.83 4.79
N SER A 574 6.23 -35.81 4.22
CA SER A 574 6.96 -35.62 2.94
C SER A 574 6.01 -35.34 1.78
N GLU A 575 4.75 -35.76 1.89
CA GLU A 575 3.66 -35.38 1.00
C GLU A 575 3.09 -34.02 1.45
N SER A 576 3.73 -32.96 1.00
CA SER A 576 3.01 -31.74 0.67
C SER A 576 3.61 -31.25 -0.64
N GLU A 577 2.80 -31.32 -1.70
CA GLU A 577 2.97 -30.46 -2.85
C GLU A 577 3.31 -29.05 -2.35
N ALA A 578 4.17 -28.37 -3.09
CA ALA A 578 4.44 -26.97 -2.89
C ALA A 578 3.13 -26.18 -2.98
N SER A 579 2.44 -26.04 -1.85
CA SER A 579 1.62 -24.87 -1.59
C SER A 579 2.59 -23.72 -1.43
N SER A 580 3.00 -23.16 -2.57
CA SER A 580 3.36 -21.76 -2.63
C SER A 580 2.18 -21.01 -2.01
N CYS A 581 2.37 -20.42 -0.83
CA CYS A 581 1.63 -19.21 -0.53
C CYS A 581 2.11 -18.14 -1.51
N ASN A 582 1.62 -18.18 -2.74
CA ASN A 582 1.47 -17.00 -3.56
C ASN A 582 0.46 -16.13 -2.81
N ILE A 583 0.98 -15.25 -1.95
CA ILE A 583 0.22 -14.06 -1.59
C ILE A 583 0.16 -13.25 -2.90
N ASN A 584 -0.86 -13.51 -3.70
CA ASN A 584 -1.27 -12.63 -4.78
C ASN A 584 -1.71 -11.32 -4.13
N ILE A 585 -0.78 -10.39 -3.95
CA ILE A 585 -1.10 -8.98 -3.77
C ILE A 585 -1.52 -8.48 -5.15
N SER A 586 -2.80 -8.60 -5.46
CA SER A 586 -3.41 -7.87 -6.57
C SER A 586 -3.45 -6.39 -6.19
N ILE A 587 -2.47 -5.63 -6.64
CA ILE A 587 -2.55 -4.16 -6.69
C ILE A 587 -3.45 -3.83 -7.87
N THR A 588 -4.71 -3.52 -7.60
CA THR A 588 -5.61 -2.93 -8.60
C THR A 588 -5.27 -1.44 -8.69
N LEU A 589 -4.46 -1.07 -9.69
CA LEU A 589 -4.39 0.30 -10.17
C LEU A 589 -5.65 0.56 -11.00
N ALA A 590 -6.66 1.17 -10.38
CA ALA A 590 -7.73 1.85 -11.11
C ALA A 590 -7.33 3.32 -11.30
N ARG A 591 -7.42 3.75 -12.56
CA ARG A 591 -7.18 5.13 -13.03
C ARG A 591 -8.08 6.15 -12.35
#